data_AF-A0A914NKN6-F1
#
_entry.id   AF-A0A914NKN6-F1
#
_cell.length_a   1.000
_cell.length_b   1.000
_cell.length_c   1.000
_cell.angle_alpha   90.00
_cell.angle_beta   90.00
_cell.angle_gamma   90.00
#
_symmetry.space_group_name_H-M   'P 1'
#
loop_
_entity.id
_entity.type
_entity.pdbx_description
1 polymer ?
#
loop_
_entity_poly.entity_id
_entity_poly.type
_entity_poly.pdbx_seq_one_letter_code
_entity_poly.pdbx_strand_id
1 'polypeptide(L)' 'MQLAGITQKTYEMIQFFDGYDLWITGHSIGGAIASIAAAKIASANVIDAKQIKLVTFGQPRVGNKAWAAAMENAV' A
#
# COMPACT_ATOMS: atom_id res chain seq x y z
N MET A 1 3.85 15.59 -9.37
CA MET A 1 2.89 14.75 -8.64
C MET A 1 2.67 15.40 -7.27
N GLN A 2 1.44 15.69 -6.86
CA GLN A 2 1.19 16.28 -5.54
C GLN A 2 1.03 15.14 -4.53
N LEU A 3 2.01 14.96 -3.64
CA LEU A 3 1.93 14.01 -2.53
C LEU A 3 1.05 14.58 -1.43
N ALA A 4 0.20 13.76 -0.83
CA ALA A 4 -0.70 14.14 0.25
C ALA A 4 -1.11 12.93 1.10
N GLY A 5 -1.44 13.17 2.38
CA GLY A 5 -1.88 12.11 3.28
C GLY A 5 -0.84 10.99 3.42
N ILE A 6 -1.27 9.75 3.20
CA ILE A 6 -0.41 8.57 3.41
C ILE A 6 0.83 8.58 2.50
N THR A 7 0.72 9.04 1.24
CA THR A 7 1.87 9.01 0.32
C THR A 7 2.94 10.03 0.71
N GLN A 8 2.53 11.22 1.17
CA GLN A 8 3.45 12.21 1.74
C GLN A 8 4.14 11.65 2.97
N LYS A 9 3.38 11.04 3.88
CA LYS A 9 3.95 10.50 5.12
C LYS A 9 4.92 9.35 4.86
N THR A 10 4.56 8.44 3.95
CA THR A 10 5.47 7.36 3.52
C THR A 10 6.73 7.93 2.90
N TYR A 11 6.63 8.90 1.98
CA TYR A 11 7.79 9.54 1.37
C TYR A 11 8.73 10.16 2.40
N GLU A 12 8.19 10.87 3.40
CA GLU A 12 9.01 11.41 4.49
C GLU A 12 9.75 10.30 5.25
N MET A 13 9.06 9.21 5.61
CA MET A 13 9.65 8.13 6.41
C MET A 13 10.74 7.37 5.67
N ILE A 14 10.56 7.06 4.39
CA ILE A 14 11.57 6.33 3.62
C ILE A 14 12.86 7.12 3.42
N GLN A 15 12.84 8.46 3.50
CA GLN A 15 14.06 9.26 3.48
C GLN A 15 14.92 9.05 4.74
N PHE A 16 14.31 8.66 5.86
CA PHE A 16 15.01 8.39 7.12
C PHE A 16 15.35 6.91 7.32
N PHE A 17 14.61 6.01 6.68
CA PHE A 17 14.74 4.56 6.83
C PHE A 17 15.06 3.88 5.50
N ASP A 18 16.20 4.23 4.91
CA ASP A 18 16.64 3.68 3.63
C ASP A 18 16.89 2.16 3.71
N GLY A 19 16.51 1.44 2.67
CA GLY A 19 16.63 -0.02 2.56
C GLY A 19 15.62 -0.88 3.34
N TYR A 20 14.67 -0.27 4.07
CA TYR A 20 13.64 -1.02 4.81
C TYR A 20 12.45 -1.38 3.91
N ASP A 21 11.81 -2.51 4.22
CA ASP A 21 10.51 -2.87 3.66
C ASP A 21 9.38 -2.10 4.35
N LEU A 22 8.40 -1.67 3.56
CA LEU A 22 7.17 -1.06 4.05
C LEU A 22 6.10 -2.13 4.27
N TRP A 23 5.86 -2.48 5.53
CA TRP A 23 4.80 -3.39 5.91
C TRP A 23 3.49 -2.65 6.18
N ILE A 24 2.43 -3.07 5.48
CA ILE A 24 1.09 -2.51 5.59
C ILE A 24 0.16 -3.64 6.02
N THR A 25 -0.58 -3.42 7.10
CA THR A 25 -1.49 -4.43 7.65
C THR A 25 -2.81 -3.85 8.10
N GLY A 26 -3.82 -4.71 8.22
CA GLY A 26 -5.14 -4.32 8.70
C GLY A 26 -6.02 -5.52 9.00
N HIS A 27 -6.90 -5.36 9.98
CA HIS A 27 -7.89 -6.35 10.39
C HIS A 27 -9.31 -5.87 10.05
N SER A 28 -10.17 -6.78 9.59
CA SER A 28 -11.56 -6.49 9.23
C SER A 28 -11.61 -5.36 8.18
N ILE A 29 -12.43 -4.31 8.38
CA ILE A 29 -12.44 -3.11 7.51
C ILE A 29 -11.06 -2.46 7.37
N GLY A 30 -10.21 -2.56 8.39
CA GLY A 30 -8.83 -2.08 8.32
C GLY A 30 -8.01 -2.79 7.25
N GLY A 31 -8.30 -4.06 6.94
CA GLY A 31 -7.68 -4.79 5.84
C GLY A 31 -8.00 -4.16 4.48
N ALA A 32 -9.27 -3.80 4.27
CA ALA A 32 -9.69 -3.10 3.05
C ALA A 32 -8.99 -1.75 2.89
N ILE A 33 -8.89 -0.98 3.98
CA ILE A 33 -8.17 0.30 4.00
C ILE A 33 -6.67 0.09 3.73
N ALA A 34 -6.05 -0.92 4.33
CA ALA A 34 -4.66 -1.28 4.11
C ALA A 34 -4.38 -1.63 2.64
N SER A 35 -5.27 -2.40 2.00
CA SER A 35 -5.19 -2.71 0.56
C SER A 35 -5.24 -1.44 -0.31
N ILE A 36 -6.15 -0.51 -0.01
CA ILE A 36 -6.24 0.77 -0.74
C ILE A 36 -4.98 1.61 -0.53
N ALA A 37 -4.46 1.67 0.70
CA ALA A 37 -3.25 2.41 1.03
C ALA A 37 -2.03 1.85 0.27
N ALA A 38 -1.87 0.53 0.23
CA ALA A 38 -0.79 -0.13 -0.51
C ALA A 38 -0.83 0.23 -2.00
N ALA A 39 -1.99 0.13 -2.65
CA ALA A 39 -2.16 0.52 -4.04
C ALA A 39 -1.84 2.01 -4.28
N LYS A 40 -2.27 2.88 -3.36
CA LYS A 40 -2.03 4.33 -3.45
C LYS A 40 -0.55 4.67 -3.30
N ILE A 41 0.18 3.96 -2.46
CA ILE A 41 1.63 4.15 -2.26
C ILE A 41 2.41 3.59 -3.45
N ALA A 42 2.08 2.38 -3.91
CA ALA A 42 2.70 1.77 -5.08
C ALA A 42 2.55 2.67 -6.32
N SER A 43 1.34 3.18 -6.59
CA SER A 43 1.09 4.10 -7.71
C SER A 43 1.76 5.47 -7.56
N ALA A 44 2.14 5.88 -6.34
CA ALA A 44 2.87 7.12 -6.12
C ALA A 44 4.37 7.01 -6.44
N ASN A 45 4.90 5.80 -6.64
CA ASN A 45 6.32 5.53 -6.94
C ASN A 45 7.29 6.21 -5.96
N VAL A 46 6.89 6.32 -4.69
CA VAL A 46 7.76 6.88 -3.63
C VAL A 46 8.74 5.83 -3.12
N ILE A 47 8.39 4.55 -3.16
CA ILE A 47 9.21 3.39 -2.80
C ILE A 47 9.07 2.33 -3.90
N ASP A 48 10.08 1.47 -4.10
CA ASP A 48 9.97 0.34 -5.03
C ASP A 48 8.80 -0.57 -4.59
N ALA A 49 7.94 -0.95 -5.53
CA ALA A 49 6.80 -1.83 -5.27
C ALA A 49 7.24 -3.16 -4.62
N LYS A 50 8.44 -3.66 -4.91
CA LYS A 50 8.99 -4.88 -4.30
C LYS A 50 9.23 -4.77 -2.80
N GLN A 51 9.39 -3.56 -2.27
CA GLN A 51 9.58 -3.30 -0.85
C GLN A 51 8.25 -3.13 -0.10
N ILE A 52 7.12 -3.07 -0.79
CA ILE A 52 5.80 -2.96 -0.17
C ILE A 52 5.30 -4.37 0.17
N LYS A 53 4.97 -4.63 1.43
CA LYS A 53 4.43 -5.91 1.90
C LYS A 53 3.04 -5.70 2.50
N LEU A 54 2.01 -6.29 1.90
CA LEU A 54 0.63 -6.18 2.38
C LEU A 54 0.16 -7.51 3.01
N VAL A 55 -0.23 -7.47 4.27
CA VAL A 55 -0.84 -8.62 4.96
C VAL A 55 -2.13 -8.18 5.64
N THR A 56 -3.26 -8.77 5.25
CA THR A 56 -4.57 -8.41 5.81
C THR A 56 -5.27 -9.62 6.44
N PHE A 57 -6.09 -9.36 7.47
CA PHE A 57 -6.82 -10.40 8.20
C PHE A 57 -8.32 -10.11 8.16
N GLY A 58 -9.10 -11.03 7.60
CA GLY A 58 -10.55 -10.86 7.49
C GLY A 58 -10.97 -9.66 6.62
N GLN A 59 -10.16 -9.30 5.61
CA GLN A 59 -10.44 -8.19 4.70
C GLN A 59 -11.78 -8.41 3.95
N PRO A 60 -12.74 -7.47 4.00
CA PRO A 60 -13.89 -7.50 3.11
C PRO A 60 -13.51 -7.12 1.66
N ARG A 61 -14.36 -7.45 0.69
CA ARG A 61 -14.11 -7.15 -0.72
C ARG A 61 -13.95 -5.63 -0.96
N VAL A 62 -12.88 -5.23 -1.63
CA VAL A 62 -12.55 -3.82 -1.93
C VAL A 62 -12.95 -3.39 -3.34
N GLY A 63 -12.83 -4.28 -4.32
CA GLY A 63 -13.07 -3.95 -5.73
C GLY A 63 -13.54 -5.14 -6.56
N ASN A 64 -13.61 -4.91 -7.87
CA ASN A 64 -14.01 -5.90 -8.86
C ASN A 64 -12.82 -6.76 -9.32
N LYS A 65 -13.02 -7.56 -10.38
CA LYS A 65 -11.95 -8.41 -10.94
C LYS A 65 -10.74 -7.61 -11.44
N ALA A 66 -10.95 -6.41 -11.99
CA ALA A 66 -9.85 -5.56 -12.44
C ALA A 66 -9.01 -5.06 -11.26
N TRP A 67 -9.65 -4.71 -10.13
CA TRP A 67 -8.94 -4.41 -8.88
C TRP A 67 -8.11 -5.60 -8.39
N ALA A 68 -8.70 -6.80 -8.36
CA ALA A 68 -7.99 -8.01 -7.93
C ALA A 68 -6.73 -8.26 -8.78
N ALA A 69 -6.86 -8.20 -10.11
CA ALA A 69 -5.73 -8.36 -11.03
C ALA A 69 -4.68 -7.24 -10.87
N ALA A 70 -5.09 -6.00 -10.60
CA ALA A 70 -4.15 -4.91 -10.36
C ALA A 70 -3.34 -5.14 -9.06
N MET A 71 -4.00 -5.57 -7.98
CA MET A 71 -3.34 -5.82 -6.70
C MET A 71 -2.34 -6.98 -6.78
N GLU A 72 -2.68 -8.05 -7.49
CA GLU A 72 -1.83 -9.25 -7.66
C GLU A 72 -0.50 -8.95 -8.39
N ASN A 73 -0.46 -7.85 -9.16
CA ASN A 73 0.76 -7.38 -9.82
C ASN A 73 1.47 -6.25 -9.07
N ALA A 74 0.79 -5.60 -8.11
CA ALA A 74 1.26 -4.36 -7.50
C ALA A 74 1.90 -4.54 -6.12
N VAL A 75 1.56 -5.61 -5.38
CA VAL A 75 2.00 -5.85 -3.99
C VAL A 75 2.22 -7.33 -3.73
#